data_AF-A0A292RB25-F1
#
_entry.id   AF-A0A292RB25-F1
#
_cell.length_a   1.000
_cell.length_b   1.000
_cell.length_c   1.000
_cell.angle_alpha   90.00
_cell.angle_beta   90.00
_cell.angle_gamma   90.00
#
_symmetry.space_group_name_H-M   'P 1'
#
loop_
_entity.id
_entity.type
_entity.pdbx_description
1 polymer ?
#
loop_
_entity_poly.entity_id
_entity_poly.type
_entity_poly.pdbx_seq_one_letter_code
_entity_poly.pdbx_strand_id
1 'polypeptide(L)'
;MDKISAEEYRKGQKSLTIIVVAVLFVAAIIAGLLTNYKQETLICSKKQDSCYIERINLINQKSHKNLTKFSNVESVSYMRQKVKGNRFAKGYSSYLLIFNLKDNNPLVIFSSPYFDKDELDNDIKNLTEQIIQQKEEIKLNRD
;
A
#
# COMPACT_ATOMS: atom_id res chain seq x y z
N MET A 1 36.97 37.92 -24.40
CA MET A 1 36.44 36.58 -24.10
C MET A 1 36.19 35.89 -25.43
N ASP A 2 36.97 34.86 -25.75
CA ASP A 2 36.88 34.17 -27.05
C ASP A 2 35.55 33.45 -27.21
N LYS A 3 34.89 33.69 -28.35
CA LYS A 3 33.59 33.09 -28.70
C LYS A 3 33.63 31.55 -28.66
N ILE A 4 34.81 30.96 -28.88
CA ILE A 4 35.06 29.52 -28.86
C ILE A 4 34.85 28.94 -27.44
N SER A 5 35.34 29.64 -26.41
CA SER A 5 35.22 29.23 -25.00
C SER A 5 33.76 29.27 -24.51
N ALA A 6 32.97 30.24 -24.97
CA ALA A 6 31.55 30.35 -24.62
C ALA A 6 30.68 29.27 -25.27
N GLU A 7 31.03 28.82 -26.49
CA GLU A 7 30.33 27.74 -27.19
C GLU A 7 30.64 26.36 -26.60
N GLU A 8 31.90 26.10 -26.25
CA GLU A 8 32.29 24.87 -25.54
C GLU A 8 31.64 24.79 -24.16
N TYR A 9 31.58 25.91 -23.43
CA TYR A 9 30.88 25.98 -22.15
C TYR A 9 29.37 25.70 -22.31
N ARG A 10 28.70 26.29 -23.32
CA ARG A 10 27.28 26.00 -23.61
C ARG A 10 27.06 24.56 -24.04
N LYS A 11 27.97 23.94 -24.80
CA LYS A 11 27.88 22.51 -25.19
C LYS A 11 28.05 21.60 -23.98
N GLY A 12 29.04 21.88 -23.12
CA GLY A 12 29.24 21.17 -21.86
C GLY A 12 28.03 21.27 -20.94
N GLN A 13 27.48 22.47 -20.76
CA GLN A 13 26.29 22.72 -19.94
C GLN A 13 25.04 22.01 -20.48
N LYS A 14 24.84 21.99 -21.81
CA LYS A 14 23.77 21.21 -22.46
C LYS A 14 23.94 19.70 -22.24
N SER A 15 25.16 19.18 -22.42
CA SER A 15 25.46 17.76 -22.16
C SER A 15 25.17 17.37 -20.72
N LEU A 16 25.61 18.20 -19.76
CA LEU A 16 25.40 17.98 -18.34
C LEU A 16 23.91 18.02 -17.98
N THR A 17 23.15 18.93 -18.59
CA THR A 17 21.70 19.02 -18.41
C THR A 17 20.99 17.76 -18.97
N ILE A 18 21.39 17.26 -20.14
CA ILE A 18 20.85 16.03 -20.73
C ILE A 18 21.12 14.83 -19.79
N ILE A 19 22.32 14.73 -19.23
CA ILE A 19 22.68 13.66 -18.28
C ILE A 19 21.82 13.76 -17.02
N VAL A 20 21.67 14.95 -16.44
CA VAL A 20 20.83 15.14 -15.23
C VAL A 20 19.38 14.77 -15.51
N VAL A 21 18.82 15.19 -16.64
CA VAL A 21 17.44 14.84 -17.02
C VAL A 21 17.29 13.33 -17.21
N ALA A 22 18.24 12.66 -17.87
CA ALA A 22 18.22 11.21 -18.04
C ALA A 22 18.26 10.47 -16.69
N VAL A 23 19.11 10.91 -15.75
CA VAL A 23 19.18 10.34 -14.39
C VAL A 23 17.85 10.51 -13.65
N LEU A 24 17.21 11.69 -13.74
CA LEU A 24 15.91 11.94 -13.11
C LEU A 24 14.81 11.03 -13.68
N PHE A 25 14.79 10.81 -15.00
CA PHE A 25 13.84 9.89 -15.63
C PHE A 25 14.05 8.45 -15.17
N VAL A 26 15.29 7.97 -15.14
CA VAL A 26 15.60 6.61 -14.68
C VAL A 26 15.22 6.45 -13.21
N ALA A 27 15.53 7.43 -12.36
CA ALA A 27 15.15 7.41 -10.95
C ALA A 27 13.62 7.37 -10.77
N ALA A 28 12.85 8.11 -11.57
CA ALA A 28 11.40 8.10 -11.53
C ALA A 28 10.81 6.73 -11.94
N ILE A 29 11.36 6.09 -12.96
CA ILE A 29 10.94 4.74 -13.39
C ILE A 29 11.22 3.72 -12.29
N ILE A 30 12.43 3.73 -11.73
CA ILE A 30 12.81 2.83 -10.64
C ILE A 30 11.92 3.06 -9.42
N ALA A 31 11.68 4.31 -9.03
CA ALA A 31 10.77 4.64 -7.95
C ALA A 31 9.37 4.08 -8.23
N GLY A 32 8.82 4.28 -9.44
CA GLY A 32 7.53 3.73 -9.82
C GLY A 32 7.45 2.20 -9.75
N LEU A 33 8.51 1.48 -10.13
CA LEU A 33 8.57 0.02 -10.03
C LEU A 33 8.64 -0.47 -8.58
N LEU A 34 9.28 0.31 -7.70
CA LEU A 34 9.49 -0.04 -6.30
C LEU A 34 8.31 0.36 -5.39
N THR A 35 7.61 1.45 -5.71
CA THR A 35 6.52 1.99 -4.88
C THR A 35 5.14 1.46 -5.25
N ASN A 36 4.95 0.96 -6.47
CA ASN A 36 3.69 0.31 -6.86
C ASN A 36 3.69 -1.14 -6.41
N TYR A 37 2.63 -1.52 -5.69
CA TYR A 37 2.43 -2.88 -5.20
C TYR A 37 1.51 -3.65 -6.15
N LYS A 38 1.91 -4.87 -6.48
CA LYS A 38 1.09 -5.83 -7.23
C LYS A 38 0.14 -6.60 -6.31
N GLN A 39 0.52 -6.78 -5.05
CA GLN A 39 -0.22 -7.57 -4.09
C GLN A 39 0.10 -7.09 -2.68
N GLU A 40 -0.94 -6.97 -1.84
CA GLU A 40 -0.82 -6.81 -0.40
C GLU A 40 -1.53 -7.97 0.31
N THR A 41 -0.83 -8.68 1.19
CA THR A 41 -1.38 -9.79 1.96
C THR A 41 -1.31 -9.47 3.45
N LEU A 42 -2.45 -9.53 4.14
CA LEU A 42 -2.50 -9.56 5.59
C LEU A 42 -2.08 -10.94 6.06
N ILE A 43 -1.10 -11.00 6.96
CA ILE A 43 -0.68 -12.21 7.64
C ILE A 43 -0.72 -11.96 9.14
N CYS A 44 -1.49 -12.77 9.86
CA CYS A 44 -1.43 -12.80 11.32
C CYS A 44 -1.07 -14.20 11.80
N SER A 45 -0.08 -14.30 12.68
CA SER A 45 0.36 -15.55 13.30
C SER A 45 0.07 -15.52 14.79
N LYS A 46 -0.69 -16.51 15.25
CA LYS A 46 -0.93 -16.72 16.69
C LYS A 46 0.35 -17.11 17.41
N LYS A 47 1.12 -18.04 16.83
CA LYS A 47 2.40 -18.52 17.38
C LYS A 47 3.43 -17.40 17.56
N GLN A 48 3.53 -16.49 16.59
CA GLN A 48 4.46 -15.36 16.66
C GLN A 48 3.86 -14.13 17.34
N ASP A 49 2.58 -14.20 17.72
CA ASP A 49 1.79 -13.11 18.27
C ASP A 49 1.92 -11.80 17.47
N SER A 50 1.78 -11.88 16.14
CA SER A 50 2.02 -10.75 15.25
C SER A 50 1.04 -10.70 14.08
N CYS A 51 0.66 -9.49 13.69
CA CYS A 51 -0.07 -9.18 12.47
C CYS A 51 0.76 -8.19 11.65
N TYR A 52 0.98 -8.47 10.37
CA TYR A 52 1.70 -7.61 9.45
C TYR A 52 1.12 -7.68 8.03
N ILE A 53 1.40 -6.65 7.24
CA ILE A 53 1.12 -6.64 5.81
C ILE A 53 2.39 -7.02 5.07
N GLU A 54 2.34 -8.08 4.28
CA GLU A 54 3.33 -8.38 3.25
C GLU A 54 2.95 -7.69 1.95
N ARG A 55 3.88 -6.94 1.37
CA ARG A 55 3.70 -6.25 0.09
C ARG A 55 4.70 -6.77 -0.90
N ILE A 56 4.21 -7.05 -2.10
CA ILE A 56 5.03 -7.47 -3.24
C ILE A 56 4.92 -6.39 -4.30
N ASN A 57 6.05 -5.79 -4.67
CA ASN A 57 6.09 -4.78 -5.75
C ASN A 57 6.13 -5.43 -7.14
N LEU A 58 6.13 -4.59 -8.19
CA LEU A 58 6.10 -5.05 -9.58
C LEU A 58 7.33 -5.87 -10.01
N ILE A 59 8.44 -5.80 -9.25
CA ILE A 59 9.66 -6.58 -9.48
C ILE A 59 9.80 -7.77 -8.52
N ASN A 60 8.71 -8.16 -7.85
CA ASN A 60 8.63 -9.27 -6.90
C ASN A 60 9.47 -9.11 -5.62
N GLN A 61 9.84 -7.89 -5.25
CA GLN A 61 10.49 -7.63 -3.97
C GLN A 61 9.45 -7.57 -2.85
N LYS A 62 9.72 -8.32 -1.78
CA LYS A 62 8.87 -8.36 -0.59
C LYS A 62 9.26 -7.28 0.40
N SER A 63 8.26 -6.70 1.04
CA SER A 63 8.42 -5.84 2.22
C SER A 63 7.34 -6.14 3.25
N HIS A 64 7.65 -5.89 4.52
CA HIS A 64 6.74 -6.16 5.63
C HIS A 64 6.45 -4.88 6.41
N LYS A 65 5.19 -4.68 6.77
CA LYS A 65 4.75 -3.62 7.68
C LYS A 65 4.04 -4.25 8.86
N ASN A 66 4.68 -4.23 10.03
CA ASN A 66 4.06 -4.67 11.28
C ASN A 66 2.88 -3.75 11.64
N LEU A 67 1.78 -4.36 12.05
CA LEU A 67 0.56 -3.66 12.45
C LEU A 67 0.38 -3.70 13.96
N THR A 68 0.20 -4.90 14.52
CA THR A 68 -0.12 -5.12 15.93
C THR A 68 0.19 -6.57 16.33
N LYS A 69 0.01 -6.90 17.60
CA LYS A 69 0.04 -8.29 18.09
C LYS A 69 -1.28 -8.99 17.80
N PHE A 70 -1.24 -10.29 17.48
CA PHE A 70 -2.45 -11.09 17.28
C PHE A 70 -3.35 -11.05 18.51
N SER A 71 -2.75 -11.19 19.69
CA SER A 71 -3.41 -11.18 21.00
C SER A 71 -4.14 -9.88 21.32
N ASN A 72 -3.80 -8.78 20.64
CA ASN A 72 -4.46 -7.49 20.80
C ASN A 72 -5.67 -7.30 19.88
N VAL A 73 -5.84 -8.17 18.87
CA VAL A 73 -6.98 -8.10 17.95
C VAL A 73 -8.20 -8.69 18.63
N GLU A 74 -9.29 -7.92 18.66
CA GLU A 74 -10.58 -8.37 19.17
C GLU A 74 -11.52 -8.77 18.04
N SER A 75 -11.66 -7.90 17.02
CA SER A 75 -12.50 -8.14 15.86
C SER A 75 -12.01 -7.37 14.63
N VAL A 76 -12.68 -7.56 13.50
CA VAL A 76 -12.49 -6.79 12.27
C VAL A 76 -13.76 -6.04 11.91
N SER A 77 -13.62 -4.87 11.32
CA SER A 77 -14.74 -4.09 10.78
C SER A 77 -14.27 -3.21 9.63
N TYR A 78 -15.12 -2.31 9.16
CA TYR A 78 -14.77 -1.37 8.12
C TYR A 78 -15.24 0.05 8.41
N MET A 79 -14.54 1.03 7.85
CA MET A 79 -14.93 2.43 7.87
C MET A 79 -15.08 2.97 6.45
N ARG A 80 -16.26 3.49 6.11
CA ARG A 80 -16.48 4.16 4.82
C ARG A 80 -15.68 5.47 4.78
N GLN A 81 -14.82 5.60 3.79
CA GLN A 81 -14.07 6.82 3.53
C GLN A 81 -14.65 7.54 2.31
N LYS A 82 -14.92 8.83 2.48
CA LYS A 82 -15.31 9.68 1.37
C LYS A 82 -14.07 10.01 0.54
N VAL A 83 -13.98 9.46 -0.68
CA VAL A 83 -12.96 9.87 -1.63
C VAL A 83 -13.26 11.32 -2.03
N LYS A 84 -12.27 12.22 -1.90
CA LYS A 84 -12.38 13.58 -2.45
C LYS A 84 -12.34 13.49 -3.98
N GLY A 85 -13.48 13.23 -4.59
CA GLY A 85 -13.70 13.16 -6.04
C GLY A 85 -14.98 13.90 -6.43
N ASN A 86 -15.06 14.31 -7.70
CA ASN A 86 -16.11 15.13 -8.31
C ASN A 86 -17.53 14.76 -7.82
N ARG A 87 -18.33 15.76 -7.44
CA ARG A 87 -19.71 15.65 -6.91
C ARG A 87 -20.69 14.84 -7.78
N PHE A 88 -20.33 14.57 -9.03
CA PHE A 88 -21.11 13.84 -10.02
C PHE A 88 -20.74 12.35 -10.14
N ALA A 89 -19.67 11.91 -9.49
CA ALA A 89 -19.20 10.53 -9.53
C ALA A 89 -19.95 9.68 -8.47
N LYS A 90 -21.24 9.43 -8.70
CA LYS A 90 -22.03 8.46 -7.93
C LYS A 90 -21.36 7.08 -8.06
N GLY A 91 -20.64 6.62 -7.04
CA GLY A 91 -20.08 5.26 -7.01
C GLY A 91 -18.75 5.08 -6.28
N TYR A 92 -17.97 6.14 -6.05
CA TYR A 92 -16.60 6.03 -5.54
C TYR A 92 -16.49 6.18 -4.01
N SER A 93 -17.23 5.38 -3.24
CA SER A 93 -16.96 5.27 -1.80
C SER A 93 -15.87 4.23 -1.59
N SER A 94 -14.74 4.62 -1.01
CA SER A 94 -13.74 3.64 -0.55
C SER A 94 -14.11 3.18 0.85
N TYR A 95 -13.70 1.97 1.20
CA TYR A 95 -13.87 1.41 2.53
C TYR A 95 -12.48 1.05 3.06
N LEU A 96 -12.21 1.40 4.30
CA LEU A 96 -11.01 1.01 5.01
C LEU A 96 -11.34 -0.25 5.81
N LEU A 97 -10.58 -1.32 5.61
CA LEU A 97 -10.68 -2.49 6.47
C LEU A 97 -9.84 -2.26 7.73
N ILE A 98 -10.41 -2.49 8.90
CA ILE A 98 -9.81 -2.15 10.19
C ILE A 98 -9.84 -3.34 11.16
N PHE A 99 -8.80 -3.46 11.98
CA PHE A 99 -8.86 -4.21 13.23
C PHE A 99 -9.48 -3.31 14.30
N ASN A 100 -10.40 -3.89 15.08
CA ASN A 100 -10.79 -3.35 16.38
C ASN A 100 -9.91 -4.02 17.42
N LEU A 101 -9.04 -3.24 18.05
CA LEU A 101 -8.16 -3.73 19.10
C LEU A 101 -8.92 -3.78 20.43
N LYS A 102 -8.46 -4.62 21.37
CA LYS A 102 -9.05 -4.78 22.71
C LYS A 102 -9.05 -3.50 23.57
N ASP A 103 -8.23 -2.52 23.21
CA ASP A 103 -8.19 -1.19 23.84
C ASP A 103 -9.18 -0.21 23.19
N ASN A 104 -10.05 -0.70 22.28
CA ASN A 104 -11.00 0.06 21.46
C ASN A 104 -10.36 1.00 20.43
N ASN A 105 -9.06 0.89 20.17
CA ASN A 105 -8.42 1.68 19.11
C ASN A 105 -8.55 0.98 17.75
N PRO A 106 -9.12 1.64 16.72
CA PRO A 106 -9.19 1.06 15.38
C PRO A 106 -7.82 1.16 14.69
N LEU A 107 -7.38 0.08 14.05
CA LEU A 107 -6.13 0.02 13.29
C LEU A 107 -6.40 -0.35 11.84
N VAL A 108 -5.96 0.49 10.91
CA VAL A 108 -6.16 0.26 9.46
C VAL A 108 -5.27 -0.87 8.95
N ILE A 109 -5.91 -1.87 8.35
CA ILE A 109 -5.29 -3.03 7.70
C ILE A 109 -5.01 -2.69 6.23
N PHE A 110 -6.10 -2.42 5.49
CA PHE A 110 -6.07 -2.06 4.06
C PHE A 110 -6.73 -0.71 3.86
N SER A 111 -6.09 0.10 3.02
CA SER A 111 -6.57 1.44 2.64
C SER A 111 -6.98 1.57 1.17
N SER A 112 -7.23 0.43 0.53
CA SER A 112 -7.64 0.32 -0.88
C SER A 112 -9.18 0.41 -1.01
N PRO A 113 -9.70 0.98 -2.11
CA PRO A 113 -11.12 0.98 -2.38
C PRO A 113 -11.67 -0.44 -2.54
N TYR A 114 -12.78 -0.71 -1.86
CA TYR A 114 -13.67 -1.83 -2.16
C TYR A 114 -14.73 -1.32 -3.13
N PHE A 115 -14.70 -1.82 -4.37
CA PHE A 115 -15.65 -1.39 -5.40
C PHE A 115 -16.99 -2.13 -5.30
N ASP A 116 -16.96 -3.36 -4.78
CA ASP A 116 -18.13 -4.15 -4.46
C ASP A 116 -18.29 -4.28 -2.94
N LYS A 117 -19.51 -4.03 -2.45
CA LYS A 117 -19.84 -4.20 -1.04
C LYS A 117 -19.83 -5.69 -0.66
N ASP A 118 -20.24 -6.57 -1.56
CA ASP A 118 -20.31 -8.00 -1.27
C ASP A 118 -18.90 -8.59 -1.11
N GLU A 119 -17.91 -8.08 -1.85
CA GLU A 119 -16.49 -8.42 -1.68
C GLU A 119 -16.00 -8.01 -0.28
N LEU A 120 -16.30 -6.78 0.16
CA LEU A 120 -15.97 -6.29 1.49
C LEU A 120 -16.60 -7.16 2.60
N ASP A 121 -17.91 -7.42 2.48
CA ASP A 121 -18.66 -8.19 3.47
C ASP A 121 -18.13 -9.63 3.56
N ASN A 122 -17.72 -10.24 2.44
CA ASN A 122 -17.08 -11.55 2.40
C ASN A 122 -15.70 -11.55 3.08
N ASP A 123 -14.85 -10.55 2.80
CA ASP A 123 -13.53 -10.41 3.44
C ASP A 123 -13.65 -10.30 4.96
N ILE A 124 -14.59 -9.46 5.43
CA ILE A 124 -14.86 -9.27 6.86
C ILE A 124 -15.33 -10.57 7.50
N LYS A 125 -16.29 -11.25 6.87
CA LYS A 125 -16.82 -12.52 7.38
C LYS A 125 -15.71 -13.56 7.52
N ASN A 126 -14.92 -13.74 6.45
CA ASN A 126 -13.82 -14.70 6.43
C ASN A 126 -12.78 -14.38 7.52
N LEU A 127 -12.35 -13.13 7.64
CA LEU A 127 -11.41 -12.73 8.69
C LEU A 127 -11.98 -12.93 10.10
N THR A 128 -13.24 -12.55 10.31
CA THR A 128 -13.92 -12.71 11.60
C THR A 128 -13.97 -14.18 12.01
N GLU A 129 -14.35 -15.06 11.09
CA GLU A 129 -14.37 -16.50 11.32
C GLU A 129 -12.98 -17.04 11.68
N GLN A 130 -11.94 -16.62 10.96
CA GLN A 130 -10.56 -17.04 11.24
C GLN A 130 -10.06 -16.59 12.63
N ILE A 131 -10.42 -15.37 13.05
CA ILE A 131 -10.09 -14.83 14.38
C ILE A 131 -10.83 -15.60 15.48
N ILE A 132 -12.15 -15.80 15.32
CA ILE A 132 -12.99 -16.51 16.30
C ILE A 132 -12.54 -17.98 16.45
N GLN A 133 -12.24 -18.64 15.33
CA GLN A 133 -11.73 -20.02 15.32
C GLN A 133 -10.29 -20.12 15.85
N GLN A 134 -9.65 -19.00 16.18
CA GLN A 134 -8.28 -18.92 16.65
C GLN A 134 -7.29 -19.71 15.77
N LYS A 135 -7.44 -19.61 14.45
CA LYS A 135 -6.52 -20.29 13.52
C LYS A 135 -5.08 -19.89 13.82
N GLU A 136 -4.17 -20.84 13.68
CA GLU A 136 -2.73 -20.61 13.89
C GLU A 136 -2.19 -19.49 13.00
N GLU A 137 -2.73 -19.39 11.79
CA GLU A 137 -2.40 -18.37 10.82
C GLU A 137 -3.67 -17.85 10.14
N ILE A 138 -3.78 -16.53 10.03
CA ILE A 138 -4.84 -15.82 9.31
C ILE A 138 -4.22 -15.15 8.10
N LYS A 139 -4.83 -15.37 6.93
CA LYS A 139 -4.38 -14.79 5.67
C LYS A 139 -5.54 -14.16 4.90
N LEU A 140 -5.32 -12.95 4.39
CA LEU A 140 -6.20 -12.29 3.43
C LEU A 140 -5.36 -11.60 2.36
N ASN A 141 -5.60 -11.95 1.10
CA ASN A 141 -4.92 -11.36 -0.06
C ASN A 141 -5.76 -10.22 -0.62
N ARG A 142 -5.09 -9.13 -1.00
CA ARG A 142 -5.63 -8.03 -1.81
C ARG A 142 -4.75 -7.88 -3.03
N ASP A 143 -5.37 -7.97 -4.20
CA ASP A 143 -4.75 -7.71 -5.51
C ASP A 143 -4.73 -6.21 -5.82
#